data_AF-A0A812MJU4-F1
#
_entry.id   AF-A0A812MJU4-F1
#
_cell.length_a   1.000
_cell.length_b   1.000
_cell.length_c   1.000
_cell.angle_alpha   90.00
_cell.angle_beta   90.00
_cell.angle_gamma   90.00
#
_symmetry.space_group_name_H-M   'P 1'
#
loop_
_entity.id
_entity.type
_entity.pdbx_description
1 polymer ?
#
loop_
_entity_poly.entity_id
_entity_poly.type
_entity_poly.pdbx_seq_one_letter_code
_entity_poly.pdbx_strand_id
1 'polypeptide(L)'
;MYWNWNLAPEDPLTSDFIFMPEVWGSGVVNQEWVRQADTTNFEDGHGRRSPATMSNVMMGMNEPDIQGSCMGNMFGRCVKPCDDLARNSHDCPRAEPDVNLPPANANSRGMCNCWESSYATGVGFWPVGGCSALQPLPDLWQQEPHCIDTVINNWRRTAQIATQKGYKYLSTPLLAVYVSYAEKFIEHACNCYNGVCQCTDASCGCPAYVGLHFYAFDCQPESSNAYVDFEARVKEIGELMMKYPFLKGAIVNEVGMLNCAGPTEDDPICVPDSGEFPAKDGPNFSCPPNAELPNGLASFVKKIVEIAIGVKTSDGRPVVKSFAWFNQDREGGTYNLRLFNDDGSVNEAGEAYMEVCQNWKTLAR
;
A
#
# COMPACT_ATOMS: atom_id res chain seq x y z
N MET A 1 3.99 -3.97 14.42
CA MET A 1 3.62 -4.71 13.20
C MET A 1 4.75 -4.51 12.21
N TYR A 2 5.10 -5.54 11.45
CA TYR A 2 5.96 -5.42 10.27
C TYR A 2 5.20 -6.01 9.08
N TRP A 3 5.45 -5.47 7.90
CA TRP A 3 4.92 -5.96 6.65
C TRP A 3 5.98 -5.70 5.57
N ASN A 4 5.86 -6.42 4.47
CA ASN A 4 6.52 -6.10 3.22
C ASN A 4 5.54 -6.48 2.09
N TRP A 5 5.90 -6.17 0.86
CA TRP A 5 5.16 -6.51 -0.35
C TRP A 5 5.17 -8.00 -0.70
N ASN A 6 5.00 -8.89 0.29
CA ASN A 6 5.12 -10.33 0.11
C ASN A 6 4.37 -11.14 1.18
N LEU A 7 4.22 -12.44 0.92
CA LEU A 7 3.56 -13.41 1.80
C LEU A 7 4.44 -13.88 2.97
N ALA A 8 5.72 -13.50 2.95
CA ALA A 8 6.72 -13.72 3.99
C ALA A 8 7.77 -12.59 3.93
N PRO A 9 8.41 -12.24 5.06
CA PRO A 9 9.50 -11.27 5.05
C PRO A 9 10.67 -11.82 4.23
N GLU A 10 11.48 -10.94 3.65
CA GLU A 10 12.69 -11.35 2.93
C GLU A 10 13.76 -11.84 3.92
N ASP A 11 13.90 -11.17 5.06
CA ASP A 11 14.81 -11.53 6.13
C ASP A 11 14.12 -12.01 7.42
N PRO A 12 14.79 -12.83 8.24
CA PRO A 12 14.29 -13.22 9.55
C PRO A 12 14.04 -12.01 10.44
N LEU A 13 12.84 -11.95 11.01
CA LEU A 13 12.42 -10.92 11.95
C LEU A 13 12.57 -11.43 13.39
N THR A 14 12.88 -10.53 14.32
CA THR A 14 12.93 -10.89 15.74
C THR A 14 11.55 -11.26 16.28
N SER A 15 11.50 -11.88 17.46
CA SER A 15 10.26 -12.29 18.13
C SER A 15 9.36 -11.12 18.52
N ASP A 16 9.87 -9.89 18.47
CA ASP A 16 9.11 -8.68 18.79
C ASP A 16 8.13 -8.29 17.68
N PHE A 17 8.28 -8.88 16.49
CA PHE A 17 7.45 -8.57 15.34
C PHE A 17 6.26 -9.52 15.19
N ILE A 18 5.14 -8.90 14.79
CA ILE A 18 4.02 -9.58 14.14
C ILE A 18 4.14 -9.23 12.66
N PHE A 19 4.32 -10.25 11.82
CA PHE A 19 4.37 -10.11 10.37
C PHE A 19 2.98 -10.21 9.77
N MET A 20 2.56 -9.22 8.99
CA MET A 20 1.29 -9.22 8.28
C MET A 20 1.55 -9.44 6.79
N PRO A 21 1.16 -10.60 6.22
CA PRO A 21 1.45 -10.93 4.84
C PRO A 21 0.56 -10.15 3.89
N GLU A 22 1.11 -9.83 2.73
CA GLU A 22 0.45 -9.06 1.69
C GLU A 22 0.38 -9.80 0.37
N VAL A 23 -0.72 -9.62 -0.34
CA VAL A 23 -0.89 -10.14 -1.69
C VAL A 23 -0.41 -9.08 -2.69
N TRP A 24 0.67 -9.35 -3.40
CA TRP A 24 1.24 -8.38 -4.34
C TRP A 24 0.37 -8.12 -5.58
N GLY A 25 -0.23 -9.18 -6.14
CA GLY A 25 -0.88 -9.16 -7.46
C GLY A 25 -2.36 -9.52 -7.42
N SER A 26 -3.08 -9.29 -8.52
CA SER A 26 -4.50 -9.69 -8.68
C SER A 26 -4.72 -11.18 -8.99
N GLY A 27 -3.64 -11.96 -9.00
CA GLY A 27 -3.65 -13.41 -9.18
C GLY A 27 -3.99 -14.18 -7.91
N VAL A 28 -4.24 -15.48 -8.06
CA VAL A 28 -4.37 -16.40 -6.93
C VAL A 28 -2.99 -16.62 -6.32
N VAL A 29 -2.87 -16.49 -5.00
CA VAL A 29 -1.60 -16.80 -4.30
C VAL A 29 -1.28 -18.29 -4.36
N ASN A 30 0.00 -18.63 -4.37
CA ASN A 30 0.41 -20.03 -4.23
C ASN A 30 0.30 -20.46 -2.75
N GLN A 31 -0.45 -21.53 -2.50
CA GLN A 31 -0.65 -22.11 -1.16
C GLN A 31 0.65 -22.51 -0.46
N GLU A 32 1.69 -22.88 -1.19
CA GLU A 32 3.01 -23.23 -0.64
C GLU A 32 3.73 -22.01 -0.06
N TRP A 33 3.43 -20.81 -0.59
CA TRP A 33 4.07 -19.56 -0.17
C TRP A 33 3.34 -18.92 1.02
N VAL A 34 2.06 -19.23 1.21
CA VAL A 34 1.29 -18.76 2.37
C VAL A 34 1.69 -19.53 3.63
N ARG A 35 2.19 -18.80 4.63
CA ARG A 35 2.51 -19.34 5.96
C ARG A 35 1.26 -19.55 6.80
N GLN A 36 1.37 -20.36 7.85
CA GLN A 36 0.25 -20.58 8.76
C GLN A 36 0.08 -19.36 9.68
N ALA A 37 -1.15 -18.88 9.81
CA ALA A 37 -1.49 -17.78 10.72
C ALA A 37 -1.25 -18.16 12.19
N ASP A 38 -1.09 -17.14 13.04
CA ASP A 38 -0.88 -17.28 14.50
C ASP A 38 0.30 -18.24 14.86
N THR A 39 1.26 -18.41 13.94
CA THR A 39 2.41 -19.32 14.10
C THR A 39 3.69 -18.50 14.29
N THR A 40 4.46 -18.85 15.33
CA THR A 40 5.81 -18.32 15.56
C THR A 40 6.85 -19.15 14.85
N ASN A 41 8.03 -18.59 14.60
CA ASN A 41 9.16 -19.33 14.04
C ASN A 41 8.89 -19.91 12.63
N PHE A 42 8.19 -19.12 11.79
CA PHE A 42 7.86 -19.48 10.42
C PHE A 42 9.06 -19.27 9.49
N GLU A 43 9.00 -19.79 8.26
CA GLU A 43 10.07 -19.60 7.27
C GLU A 43 9.91 -18.29 6.50
N ASP A 44 10.99 -17.53 6.32
CA ASP A 44 11.03 -16.32 5.49
C ASP A 44 10.94 -16.67 3.98
N GLY A 45 11.09 -15.67 3.10
CA GLY A 45 11.09 -15.85 1.64
C GLY A 45 12.23 -16.74 1.11
N HIS A 46 13.28 -16.97 1.90
CA HIS A 46 14.45 -17.76 1.56
C HIS A 46 14.52 -19.10 2.33
N GLY A 47 13.47 -19.46 3.08
CA GLY A 47 13.41 -20.70 3.85
C GLY A 47 14.15 -20.65 5.20
N ARG A 48 14.64 -19.49 5.63
CA ARG A 48 15.28 -19.32 6.95
C ARG A 48 14.21 -19.08 8.01
N ARG A 49 14.51 -19.46 9.25
CA ARG A 49 13.55 -19.33 10.36
C ARG A 49 13.50 -17.89 10.89
N SER A 50 12.29 -17.34 10.92
CA SER A 50 11.95 -16.02 11.44
C SER A 50 11.24 -16.16 12.80
N PRO A 51 11.88 -15.79 13.93
CA PRO A 51 11.29 -15.85 15.27
C PRO A 51 9.96 -15.09 15.45
N ALA A 52 9.62 -14.16 14.56
CA ALA A 52 8.37 -13.42 14.57
C ALA A 52 7.10 -14.30 14.56
N THR A 53 5.96 -13.67 14.85
CA THR A 53 4.63 -14.30 14.76
C THR A 53 3.94 -13.89 13.46
N MET A 54 3.36 -14.86 12.75
CA MET A 54 2.48 -14.59 11.62
C MET A 54 1.13 -14.04 12.11
N SER A 55 0.68 -12.92 11.55
CA SER A 55 -0.64 -12.35 11.82
C SER A 55 -1.78 -13.31 11.46
N ASN A 56 -2.96 -13.10 12.06
CA ASN A 56 -4.21 -13.73 11.60
C ASN A 56 -5.01 -12.88 10.61
N VAL A 57 -4.43 -11.75 10.18
CA VAL A 57 -4.91 -10.92 9.07
C VAL A 57 -4.01 -11.17 7.87
N MET A 58 -4.61 -11.47 6.70
CA MET A 58 -3.93 -11.41 5.41
C MET A 58 -4.36 -10.13 4.68
N MET A 59 -3.38 -9.31 4.29
CA MET A 59 -3.66 -8.09 3.54
C MET A 59 -4.02 -8.41 2.11
N GLY A 60 -4.83 -7.55 1.52
CA GLY A 60 -5.27 -7.64 0.15
C GLY A 60 -4.18 -7.30 -0.85
N MET A 61 -4.64 -7.10 -2.08
CA MET A 61 -3.86 -6.70 -3.24
C MET A 61 -3.18 -5.34 -3.06
N ASN A 62 -1.88 -5.24 -3.34
CA ASN A 62 -1.16 -3.96 -3.32
C ASN A 62 -1.63 -3.04 -4.45
N GLU A 63 -2.32 -1.93 -4.17
CA GLU A 63 -2.53 -0.90 -5.20
C GLU A 63 -1.23 -0.09 -5.34
N PRO A 64 -0.80 0.27 -6.56
CA PRO A 64 0.39 1.09 -6.66
C PRO A 64 0.09 2.51 -6.14
N ASP A 65 0.95 3.03 -5.27
CA ASP A 65 0.85 4.39 -4.69
C ASP A 65 0.88 5.50 -5.74
N ILE A 66 1.42 5.17 -6.90
CA ILE A 66 1.54 6.02 -8.07
C ILE A 66 0.93 5.24 -9.24
N GLN A 67 0.12 5.91 -10.08
CA GLN A 67 -0.44 5.26 -11.24
C GLN A 67 0.69 4.66 -12.11
N GLY A 68 0.73 3.33 -12.13
CA GLY A 68 1.32 2.58 -13.22
C GLY A 68 2.84 2.38 -13.28
N SER A 69 3.55 2.31 -12.16
CA SER A 69 5.02 2.19 -12.22
C SER A 69 5.54 0.75 -12.40
N CYS A 70 6.57 0.60 -13.25
CA CYS A 70 7.53 -0.49 -13.12
C CYS A 70 8.54 -0.12 -12.03
N MET A 71 9.00 -1.07 -11.22
CA MET A 71 10.17 -0.82 -10.38
C MET A 71 11.44 -0.58 -11.21
N GLY A 72 12.35 0.22 -10.67
CA GLY A 72 13.66 0.49 -11.26
C GLY A 72 13.71 1.72 -12.19
N ASN A 73 14.48 1.65 -13.28
CA ASN A 73 14.86 2.82 -14.09
C ASN A 73 13.71 3.46 -14.92
N MET A 74 12.50 2.92 -14.84
CA MET A 74 11.29 3.44 -15.49
C MET A 74 10.17 3.76 -14.49
N PHE A 75 10.51 3.86 -13.20
CA PHE A 75 9.57 4.22 -12.15
C PHE A 75 8.92 5.59 -12.45
N GLY A 76 7.59 5.63 -12.37
CA GLY A 76 6.81 6.83 -12.70
C GLY A 76 6.83 7.25 -14.18
N ARG A 77 7.21 6.37 -15.10
CA ARG A 77 7.19 6.68 -16.55
C ARG A 77 6.10 5.94 -17.31
N CYS A 78 5.61 4.87 -16.72
CA CYS A 78 4.67 3.94 -17.33
C CYS A 78 3.26 4.24 -16.80
N VAL A 79 2.24 4.14 -17.63
CA VAL A 79 0.83 4.31 -17.20
C VAL A 79 -0.02 3.07 -17.48
N LYS A 80 0.49 2.13 -18.28
CA LYS A 80 -0.12 0.80 -18.49
C LYS A 80 0.87 -0.23 -19.05
N PRO A 81 0.58 -1.54 -18.92
CA PRO A 81 1.36 -2.58 -19.59
C PRO A 81 1.27 -2.49 -21.12
N CYS A 82 2.27 -3.01 -21.82
CA CYS A 82 2.21 -3.15 -23.28
C CYS A 82 1.10 -4.11 -23.72
N ASP A 83 0.33 -3.70 -24.73
CA ASP A 83 -0.61 -4.55 -25.44
C ASP A 83 0.10 -5.47 -26.48
N ASP A 84 -0.66 -6.38 -27.08
CA ASP A 84 -0.14 -7.28 -28.12
C ASP A 84 0.47 -6.52 -29.30
N LEU A 85 -0.10 -5.37 -29.68
CA LEU A 85 0.41 -4.57 -30.79
C LEU A 85 1.80 -4.03 -30.47
N ALA A 86 1.97 -3.39 -29.31
CA ALA A 86 3.25 -2.85 -28.85
C ALA A 86 4.32 -3.96 -28.72
N ARG A 87 3.93 -5.14 -28.23
CA ARG A 87 4.83 -6.31 -28.18
C ARG A 87 5.25 -6.77 -29.58
N ASN A 88 4.29 -6.93 -30.48
CA ASN A 88 4.54 -7.42 -31.84
C ASN A 88 5.30 -6.42 -32.72
N SER A 89 5.17 -5.12 -32.46
CA SER A 89 5.90 -4.06 -33.18
C SER A 89 7.25 -3.73 -32.55
N HIS A 90 7.68 -4.43 -31.50
CA HIS A 90 8.86 -4.10 -30.70
C HIS A 90 8.86 -2.68 -30.12
N ASP A 91 7.67 -2.08 -29.92
CA ASP A 91 7.47 -0.77 -29.28
C ASP A 91 7.05 -0.96 -27.82
N CYS A 92 7.78 -1.82 -27.12
CA CYS A 92 7.49 -2.19 -25.74
C CYS A 92 8.76 -2.05 -24.89
N PRO A 93 9.11 -0.82 -24.46
CA PRO A 93 10.29 -0.57 -23.64
C PRO A 93 10.28 -1.39 -22.37
N ARG A 94 11.42 -1.99 -22.05
CA ARG A 94 11.62 -2.87 -20.90
C ARG A 94 12.18 -2.07 -19.73
N ALA A 95 11.52 -2.17 -18.58
CA ALA A 95 12.04 -1.64 -17.33
C ALA A 95 13.11 -2.57 -16.75
N GLU A 96 14.16 -1.98 -16.18
CA GLU A 96 15.23 -2.70 -15.50
C GLU A 96 15.21 -2.36 -14.00
N PRO A 97 15.36 -3.34 -13.09
CA PRO A 97 15.30 -3.12 -11.65
C PRO A 97 16.50 -2.33 -11.11
N ASP A 98 17.60 -2.27 -11.87
CA ASP A 98 18.81 -1.53 -11.47
C ASP A 98 18.58 -0.01 -11.55
N VAL A 99 18.39 0.58 -10.37
CA VAL A 99 18.21 2.03 -10.18
C VAL A 99 19.44 2.87 -10.54
N ASN A 100 20.61 2.26 -10.74
CA ASN A 100 21.82 2.96 -11.17
C ASN A 100 21.88 3.18 -12.68
N LEU A 101 21.00 2.53 -13.45
CA LEU A 101 20.90 2.77 -14.88
C LEU A 101 20.29 4.15 -15.16
N PRO A 102 20.64 4.79 -16.30
CA PRO A 102 19.96 6.02 -16.71
C PRO A 102 18.44 5.82 -16.78
N PRO A 103 17.64 6.84 -16.41
CA PRO A 103 16.19 6.78 -16.55
C PRO A 103 15.79 6.45 -18.00
N ALA A 104 14.89 5.50 -18.15
CA ALA A 104 14.30 5.13 -19.44
C ALA A 104 12.85 5.63 -19.55
N ASN A 105 12.30 5.63 -20.76
CA ASN A 105 10.96 6.18 -21.04
C ASN A 105 10.01 5.10 -21.54
N ALA A 106 8.74 5.24 -21.18
CA ALA A 106 7.67 4.50 -21.84
C ALA A 106 7.59 4.82 -23.33
N ASN A 107 6.85 4.00 -24.09
CA ASN A 107 6.58 4.33 -25.49
C ASN A 107 5.68 5.57 -25.62
N SER A 108 5.41 6.01 -26.86
CA SER A 108 4.54 7.17 -27.14
C SER A 108 3.10 7.05 -26.61
N ARG A 109 2.67 5.84 -26.21
CA ARG A 109 1.35 5.54 -25.63
C ARG A 109 1.42 5.35 -24.11
N GLY A 110 2.56 5.63 -23.49
CA GLY A 110 2.81 5.44 -22.06
C GLY A 110 2.90 3.98 -21.62
N MET A 111 3.22 3.06 -22.53
CA MET A 111 3.28 1.62 -22.24
C MET A 111 4.70 1.12 -21.96
N CYS A 112 4.80 0.12 -21.09
CA CYS A 112 6.06 -0.53 -20.70
C CYS A 112 5.91 -2.03 -20.42
N ASN A 113 7.03 -2.74 -20.46
CA ASN A 113 7.19 -4.12 -19.99
C ASN A 113 7.85 -4.10 -18.61
N CYS A 114 7.04 -4.40 -17.58
CA CYS A 114 7.51 -4.53 -16.20
C CYS A 114 7.64 -5.99 -15.73
N TRP A 115 7.64 -6.99 -16.62
CA TRP A 115 7.61 -8.40 -16.19
C TRP A 115 8.77 -9.24 -16.72
N GLU A 116 9.46 -8.76 -17.75
CA GLU A 116 10.60 -9.50 -18.33
C GLU A 116 11.87 -9.39 -17.48
N SER A 117 12.21 -8.18 -17.02
CA SER A 117 13.39 -7.93 -16.18
C SER A 117 13.06 -7.31 -14.83
N SER A 118 11.92 -6.63 -14.71
CA SER A 118 11.48 -5.92 -13.51
C SER A 118 10.17 -6.52 -13.00
N TYR A 119 9.48 -5.80 -12.12
CA TYR A 119 8.16 -6.12 -11.61
C TYR A 119 7.33 -4.83 -11.47
N ALA A 120 6.01 -4.99 -11.63
CA ALA A 120 5.02 -3.93 -11.43
C ALA A 120 4.86 -3.59 -9.95
N THR A 121 4.70 -2.31 -9.60
CA THR A 121 4.59 -1.80 -8.21
C THR A 121 3.27 -2.10 -7.51
N GLY A 122 2.28 -2.66 -8.20
CA GLY A 122 1.02 -3.07 -7.61
C GLY A 122 0.02 -3.55 -8.65
N VAL A 123 -1.14 -4.00 -8.21
CA VAL A 123 -2.22 -4.59 -9.04
C VAL A 123 -2.71 -3.68 -10.14
N GLY A 124 -2.48 -2.37 -10.00
CA GLY A 124 -2.77 -1.40 -11.04
C GLY A 124 -1.93 -1.57 -12.32
N PHE A 125 -0.92 -2.44 -12.31
CA PHE A 125 -0.15 -2.76 -13.51
C PHE A 125 -0.21 -4.22 -13.93
N TRP A 126 -0.95 -5.05 -13.21
CA TRP A 126 -1.08 -6.47 -13.55
C TRP A 126 -2.22 -6.61 -14.55
N PRO A 127 -1.95 -6.88 -15.84
CA PRO A 127 -3.03 -7.19 -16.76
C PRO A 127 -3.67 -8.49 -16.29
N VAL A 128 -4.91 -8.40 -15.83
CA VAL A 128 -5.78 -9.57 -15.78
C VAL A 128 -6.07 -9.95 -17.23
N GLY A 129 -5.80 -11.19 -17.62
CA GLY A 129 -5.97 -11.62 -19.00
C GLY A 129 -7.37 -11.28 -19.52
N GLY A 130 -7.44 -10.51 -20.62
CA GLY A 130 -8.72 -10.04 -21.19
C GLY A 130 -9.21 -8.69 -20.66
N CYS A 131 -8.39 -7.98 -19.88
CA CYS A 131 -8.70 -6.66 -19.34
C CYS A 131 -7.77 -5.59 -19.91
N SER A 132 -8.31 -4.45 -20.32
CA SER A 132 -7.57 -3.39 -21.04
C SER A 132 -7.70 -2.00 -20.43
N ALA A 133 -8.64 -1.81 -19.49
CA ALA A 133 -8.84 -0.54 -18.80
C ALA A 133 -7.66 -0.17 -17.91
N LEU A 134 -7.42 1.15 -17.78
CA LEU A 134 -6.43 1.70 -16.85
C LEU A 134 -6.81 1.33 -15.42
N GLN A 135 -5.78 1.14 -14.61
CA GLN A 135 -5.89 1.04 -13.17
C GLN A 135 -5.13 2.25 -12.57
N PRO A 136 -5.41 2.75 -11.36
CA PRO A 136 -6.15 2.17 -10.26
C PRO A 136 -7.64 1.93 -10.56
N LEU A 137 -8.25 1.09 -9.73
CA LEU A 137 -9.39 0.26 -10.11
C LEU A 137 -10.80 0.90 -10.18
N PRO A 138 -11.10 2.21 -9.97
CA PRO A 138 -12.49 2.70 -10.08
C PRO A 138 -13.10 2.48 -11.47
N ASP A 139 -12.32 2.69 -12.51
CA ASP A 139 -12.79 2.63 -13.89
C ASP A 139 -12.95 1.20 -14.40
N LEU A 140 -12.17 0.24 -13.89
CA LEU A 140 -12.37 -1.17 -14.24
C LEU A 140 -13.77 -1.65 -13.80
N TRP A 141 -14.24 -1.22 -12.62
CA TRP A 141 -15.59 -1.57 -12.15
C TRP A 141 -16.69 -1.07 -13.08
N GLN A 142 -16.43 0.02 -13.80
CA GLN A 142 -17.42 0.68 -14.66
C GLN A 142 -17.31 0.23 -16.12
N GLN A 143 -16.07 0.08 -16.62
CA GLN A 143 -15.77 -0.07 -18.04
C GLN A 143 -15.65 -1.54 -18.46
N GLU A 144 -15.22 -2.43 -17.56
CA GLU A 144 -14.98 -3.85 -17.89
C GLU A 144 -15.53 -4.81 -16.82
N PRO A 145 -16.87 -5.00 -16.74
CA PRO A 145 -17.49 -5.83 -15.69
C PRO A 145 -17.01 -7.29 -15.66
N HIS A 146 -16.60 -7.88 -16.78
CA HIS A 146 -16.05 -9.24 -16.82
C HIS A 146 -14.70 -9.37 -16.09
N CYS A 147 -13.97 -8.26 -15.96
CA CYS A 147 -12.70 -8.21 -15.23
C CYS A 147 -12.91 -8.24 -13.72
N ILE A 148 -14.01 -7.66 -13.24
CA ILE A 148 -14.44 -7.74 -11.84
C ILE A 148 -14.57 -9.20 -11.42
N ASP A 149 -15.31 -9.99 -12.20
CA ASP A 149 -15.54 -11.40 -11.88
C ASP A 149 -14.22 -12.17 -11.80
N THR A 150 -13.27 -11.87 -12.68
CA THR A 150 -11.95 -12.52 -12.66
C THR A 150 -11.16 -12.15 -11.40
N VAL A 151 -11.08 -10.86 -11.05
CA VAL A 151 -10.38 -10.39 -9.83
C VAL A 151 -11.03 -10.96 -8.57
N ILE A 152 -12.35 -10.90 -8.46
CA ILE A 152 -13.09 -11.40 -7.29
C ILE A 152 -13.01 -12.93 -7.20
N ASN A 153 -13.02 -13.65 -8.31
CA ASN A 153 -12.83 -15.10 -8.29
C ASN A 153 -11.40 -15.48 -7.86
N ASN A 154 -10.39 -14.75 -8.32
CA ASN A 154 -9.02 -14.95 -7.86
C ASN A 154 -8.89 -14.66 -6.36
N TRP A 155 -9.47 -13.55 -5.90
CA TRP A 155 -9.51 -13.18 -4.50
C TRP A 155 -10.20 -14.24 -3.64
N ARG A 156 -11.35 -14.76 -4.05
CA ARG A 156 -12.05 -15.84 -3.31
C ARG A 156 -11.21 -17.10 -3.19
N ARG A 157 -10.43 -17.46 -4.21
CA ARG A 157 -9.49 -18.59 -4.15
C ARG A 157 -8.33 -18.30 -3.18
N THR A 158 -7.78 -17.09 -3.21
CA THR A 158 -6.78 -16.63 -2.23
C THR A 158 -7.34 -16.67 -0.80
N ALA A 159 -8.57 -16.23 -0.59
CA ALA A 159 -9.25 -16.27 0.71
C ALA A 159 -9.47 -17.71 1.21
N GLN A 160 -9.79 -18.65 0.33
CA GLN A 160 -9.87 -20.07 0.68
C GLN A 160 -8.52 -20.61 1.15
N ILE A 161 -7.43 -20.28 0.45
CA ILE A 161 -6.07 -20.65 0.87
C ILE A 161 -5.73 -20.03 2.23
N ALA A 162 -6.04 -18.75 2.43
CA ALA A 162 -5.79 -18.05 3.68
C ALA A 162 -6.57 -18.69 4.84
N THR A 163 -7.86 -18.96 4.68
CA THR A 163 -8.66 -19.60 5.73
C THR A 163 -8.19 -21.03 6.05
N GLN A 164 -7.78 -21.82 5.05
CA GLN A 164 -7.14 -23.13 5.28
C GLN A 164 -5.83 -23.01 6.07
N LYS A 165 -5.11 -21.89 5.93
CA LYS A 165 -3.89 -21.56 6.67
C LYS A 165 -4.17 -20.89 8.02
N GLY A 166 -5.45 -20.78 8.42
CA GLY A 166 -5.87 -20.29 9.73
C GLY A 166 -6.05 -18.78 9.84
N TYR A 167 -5.95 -18.02 8.75
CA TYR A 167 -6.24 -16.58 8.77
C TYR A 167 -7.71 -16.36 9.08
N LYS A 168 -7.99 -15.45 10.01
CA LYS A 168 -9.34 -15.14 10.50
C LYS A 168 -9.93 -13.93 9.79
N TYR A 169 -9.07 -13.04 9.32
CA TYR A 169 -9.45 -11.77 8.74
C TYR A 169 -8.69 -11.52 7.45
N LEU A 170 -9.33 -10.77 6.56
CA LEU A 170 -8.74 -10.24 5.34
C LEU A 170 -8.88 -8.72 5.33
N SER A 171 -8.03 -8.01 4.61
CA SER A 171 -8.28 -6.62 4.23
C SER A 171 -8.80 -6.51 2.80
N THR A 172 -9.39 -5.37 2.47
CA THR A 172 -9.52 -4.93 1.07
C THR A 172 -8.13 -4.84 0.42
N PRO A 173 -8.06 -4.64 -0.91
CA PRO A 173 -6.87 -4.07 -1.54
C PRO A 173 -6.37 -2.85 -0.76
N LEU A 174 -5.06 -2.66 -0.79
CA LEU A 174 -4.35 -1.58 -0.11
C LEU A 174 -4.55 -0.32 -0.91
N LEU A 175 -5.45 0.56 -0.47
CA LEU A 175 -5.88 1.69 -1.27
C LEU A 175 -4.90 2.86 -1.18
N ALA A 176 -4.54 3.47 -2.29
CA ALA A 176 -3.70 4.68 -2.28
C ALA A 176 -4.49 5.98 -2.51
N VAL A 177 -5.67 5.92 -3.14
CA VAL A 177 -6.39 7.12 -3.60
C VAL A 177 -7.87 7.14 -3.20
N TYR A 178 -8.66 6.13 -3.57
CA TYR A 178 -10.12 6.18 -3.49
C TYR A 178 -10.73 5.16 -2.52
N VAL A 179 -11.31 5.61 -1.41
CA VAL A 179 -12.03 4.74 -0.45
C VAL A 179 -13.28 4.10 -1.07
N SER A 180 -13.90 4.77 -2.06
CA SER A 180 -15.03 4.21 -2.82
C SER A 180 -14.69 2.90 -3.53
N TYR A 181 -13.41 2.65 -3.84
CA TYR A 181 -12.95 1.37 -4.37
C TYR A 181 -13.09 0.25 -3.33
N ALA A 182 -12.71 0.48 -2.07
CA ALA A 182 -12.93 -0.50 -0.99
C ALA A 182 -14.40 -0.84 -0.83
N GLU A 183 -15.29 0.16 -0.90
CA GLU A 183 -16.73 -0.06 -0.81
C GLU A 183 -17.22 -1.01 -1.91
N LYS A 184 -16.86 -0.75 -3.18
CA LYS A 184 -17.22 -1.62 -4.30
C LYS A 184 -16.63 -3.01 -4.14
N PHE A 185 -15.37 -3.10 -3.74
CA PHE A 185 -14.73 -4.39 -3.48
C PHE A 185 -15.48 -5.19 -2.41
N ILE A 186 -15.88 -4.55 -1.31
CA ILE A 186 -16.69 -5.16 -0.24
C ILE A 186 -18.03 -5.63 -0.79
N GLU A 187 -18.74 -4.79 -1.55
CA GLU A 187 -20.03 -5.14 -2.16
C GLU A 187 -19.94 -6.42 -3.00
N HIS A 188 -18.89 -6.56 -3.82
CA HIS A 188 -18.72 -7.73 -4.67
C HIS A 188 -18.14 -8.95 -3.93
N ALA A 189 -17.14 -8.77 -3.07
CA ALA A 189 -16.50 -9.87 -2.35
C ALA A 189 -17.47 -10.53 -1.35
N CYS A 190 -18.20 -9.71 -0.59
CA CYS A 190 -19.14 -10.14 0.45
C CYS A 190 -20.57 -10.39 -0.06
N ASN A 191 -20.83 -10.06 -1.34
CA ASN A 191 -22.16 -10.05 -1.95
C ASN A 191 -23.16 -9.20 -1.14
N CYS A 192 -22.86 -7.91 -1.01
CA CYS A 192 -23.68 -6.96 -0.28
C CYS A 192 -24.63 -6.18 -1.20
N TYR A 193 -25.84 -5.95 -0.70
CA TYR A 193 -26.82 -5.05 -1.30
C TYR A 193 -27.44 -4.17 -0.22
N ASN A 194 -27.35 -2.84 -0.37
CA ASN A 194 -27.86 -1.85 0.60
C ASN A 194 -27.41 -2.12 2.05
N GLY A 195 -26.12 -2.41 2.26
CA GLY A 195 -25.55 -2.66 3.60
C GLY A 195 -25.80 -4.07 4.16
N VAL A 196 -26.57 -4.91 3.46
CA VAL A 196 -26.83 -6.31 3.86
C VAL A 196 -25.99 -7.24 3.02
N CYS A 197 -25.13 -8.04 3.66
CA CYS A 197 -24.20 -8.94 2.99
C CYS A 197 -24.58 -10.40 3.22
N GLN A 198 -24.39 -11.25 2.19
CA GLN A 198 -24.63 -12.68 2.34
C GLN A 198 -23.59 -13.36 3.21
N CYS A 199 -22.37 -12.84 3.23
CA CYS A 199 -21.28 -13.34 4.05
C CYS A 199 -20.42 -12.18 4.56
N THR A 200 -19.86 -12.34 5.76
CA THR A 200 -19.13 -11.28 6.49
C THR A 200 -17.80 -11.76 7.06
N ASP A 201 -17.32 -12.93 6.63
CA ASP A 201 -16.08 -13.53 7.12
C ASP A 201 -15.10 -13.93 6.01
N ALA A 202 -13.88 -14.27 6.41
CA ALA A 202 -12.81 -14.59 5.48
C ALA A 202 -13.08 -15.83 4.60
N SER A 203 -13.95 -16.75 5.01
CA SER A 203 -14.16 -18.03 4.29
C SER A 203 -14.83 -17.85 2.91
N CYS A 204 -15.56 -16.75 2.73
CA CYS A 204 -16.14 -16.35 1.45
C CYS A 204 -15.34 -15.24 0.75
N GLY A 205 -14.20 -14.82 1.31
CA GLY A 205 -13.41 -13.70 0.82
C GLY A 205 -13.91 -12.33 1.27
N CYS A 206 -14.80 -12.23 2.24
CA CYS A 206 -15.25 -10.93 2.73
C CYS A 206 -14.20 -10.30 3.65
N PRO A 207 -13.66 -9.10 3.34
CA PRO A 207 -12.68 -8.46 4.19
C PRO A 207 -13.31 -7.85 5.45
N ALA A 208 -12.61 -7.93 6.56
CA ALA A 208 -13.00 -7.32 7.83
C ALA A 208 -12.28 -6.00 8.09
N TYR A 209 -11.26 -5.67 7.28
CA TYR A 209 -10.48 -4.44 7.39
C TYR A 209 -10.41 -3.72 6.04
N VAL A 210 -10.26 -2.40 6.07
CA VAL A 210 -9.89 -1.62 4.88
C VAL A 210 -8.37 -1.39 4.93
N GLY A 211 -7.66 -1.83 3.89
CA GLY A 211 -6.23 -1.56 3.72
C GLY A 211 -6.03 -0.16 3.13
N LEU A 212 -5.07 0.61 3.65
CA LEU A 212 -4.82 1.98 3.22
C LEU A 212 -3.31 2.26 3.18
N HIS A 213 -2.90 2.86 2.08
CA HIS A 213 -1.62 3.53 1.88
C HIS A 213 -1.82 5.04 1.89
N PHE A 214 -0.81 5.77 2.36
CA PHE A 214 -0.86 7.23 2.35
C PHE A 214 0.52 7.87 2.22
N TYR A 215 0.68 8.66 1.17
CA TYR A 215 1.87 9.48 0.99
C TYR A 215 1.51 10.96 0.91
N ALA A 216 2.22 11.77 1.69
CA ALA A 216 2.28 13.21 1.48
C ALA A 216 3.35 13.57 0.43
N PHE A 217 3.37 14.82 -0.02
CA PHE A 217 4.23 15.27 -1.11
C PHE A 217 5.17 16.40 -0.67
N ASP A 218 6.40 16.34 -1.17
CA ASP A 218 7.37 17.44 -1.20
C ASP A 218 7.65 18.14 0.13
N CYS A 219 7.53 17.44 1.26
CA CYS A 219 7.71 18.06 2.59
C CYS A 219 6.76 19.24 2.86
N GLN A 220 5.60 19.28 2.20
CA GLN A 220 4.59 20.34 2.28
C GLN A 220 3.20 19.79 2.64
N PRO A 221 3.03 19.06 3.76
CA PRO A 221 1.78 18.36 4.07
C PRO A 221 0.60 19.29 4.42
N GLU A 222 0.84 20.56 4.78
CA GLU A 222 -0.22 21.55 4.97
C GLU A 222 -0.61 22.19 3.63
N SER A 223 0.37 22.68 2.86
CA SER A 223 0.08 23.33 1.57
C SER A 223 -0.52 22.37 0.54
N SER A 224 -0.18 21.08 0.61
CA SER A 224 -0.76 20.02 -0.23
C SER A 224 -2.07 19.44 0.31
N ASN A 225 -2.58 19.93 1.45
CA ASN A 225 -3.73 19.37 2.17
C ASN A 225 -3.58 17.91 2.64
N ALA A 226 -2.37 17.34 2.64
CA ALA A 226 -2.15 15.93 2.97
C ALA A 226 -2.79 15.51 4.31
N TYR A 227 -2.69 16.32 5.37
CA TYR A 227 -3.34 16.01 6.64
C TYR A 227 -4.86 15.98 6.55
N VAL A 228 -5.45 16.92 5.80
CA VAL A 228 -6.90 17.01 5.59
C VAL A 228 -7.38 15.81 4.79
N ASP A 229 -6.66 15.45 3.73
CA ASP A 229 -6.99 14.32 2.87
C ASP A 229 -6.86 12.99 3.60
N PHE A 230 -5.82 12.78 4.40
CA PHE A 230 -5.69 11.60 5.24
C PHE A 230 -6.86 11.50 6.24
N GLU A 231 -7.18 12.60 6.94
CA GLU A 231 -8.29 12.61 7.89
C GLU A 231 -9.64 12.31 7.19
N ALA A 232 -9.87 12.88 6.01
CA ALA A 232 -11.07 12.64 5.21
C ALA A 232 -11.18 11.15 4.82
N ARG A 233 -10.12 10.54 4.29
CA ARG A 233 -10.10 9.12 3.92
C ARG A 233 -10.38 8.21 5.11
N VAL A 234 -9.78 8.48 6.27
CA VAL A 234 -10.04 7.69 7.48
C VAL A 234 -11.49 7.92 7.96
N LYS A 235 -12.06 9.12 7.84
CA LYS A 235 -13.48 9.37 8.16
C LYS A 235 -14.41 8.61 7.23
N GLU A 236 -14.14 8.58 5.93
CA GLU A 236 -14.90 7.79 4.94
C GLU A 236 -14.90 6.29 5.30
N ILE A 237 -13.76 5.75 5.74
CA ILE A 237 -13.70 4.37 6.25
C ILE A 237 -14.58 4.22 7.51
N GLY A 238 -14.62 5.23 8.37
CA GLY A 238 -15.54 5.28 9.50
C GLY A 238 -17.02 5.20 9.09
N GLU A 239 -17.39 5.85 7.99
CA GLU A 239 -18.74 5.75 7.42
C GLU A 239 -19.01 4.34 6.87
N LEU A 240 -18.04 3.72 6.22
CA LEU A 240 -18.14 2.31 5.81
C LEU A 240 -18.33 1.37 7.00
N MET A 241 -17.68 1.62 8.14
CA MET A 241 -17.90 0.84 9.37
C MET A 241 -19.31 1.00 9.94
N MET A 242 -19.99 2.11 9.65
CA MET A 242 -21.39 2.30 10.01
C MET A 242 -22.33 1.60 9.02
N LYS A 243 -22.00 1.64 7.72
CA LYS A 243 -22.74 0.95 6.66
C LYS A 243 -22.61 -0.58 6.75
N TYR A 244 -21.43 -1.07 7.12
CA TYR A 244 -21.07 -2.48 7.21
C TYR A 244 -20.52 -2.81 8.60
N PRO A 245 -21.39 -3.14 9.59
CA PRO A 245 -20.97 -3.30 10.99
C PRO A 245 -19.95 -4.41 11.27
N PHE A 246 -19.74 -5.35 10.33
CA PHE A 246 -18.71 -6.39 10.45
C PHE A 246 -17.29 -5.85 10.20
N LEU A 247 -17.16 -4.68 9.56
CA LEU A 247 -15.87 -4.02 9.39
C LEU A 247 -15.32 -3.58 10.75
N LYS A 248 -14.05 -3.92 10.96
CA LYS A 248 -13.32 -3.68 12.20
C LYS A 248 -12.55 -2.37 12.18
N GLY A 249 -12.21 -1.84 11.00
CA GLY A 249 -11.53 -0.56 10.84
C GLY A 249 -10.49 -0.56 9.72
N ALA A 250 -9.62 0.45 9.74
CA ALA A 250 -8.52 0.61 8.79
C ALA A 250 -7.23 -0.05 9.30
N ILE A 251 -6.48 -0.66 8.39
CA ILE A 251 -5.06 -0.98 8.56
C ILE A 251 -4.31 -0.06 7.62
N VAL A 252 -3.59 0.91 8.19
CA VAL A 252 -2.73 1.81 7.42
C VAL A 252 -1.34 1.17 7.39
N ASN A 253 -1.05 0.37 6.37
CA ASN A 253 0.22 -0.38 6.33
C ASN A 253 1.37 0.47 5.77
N GLU A 254 1.11 1.44 4.91
CA GLU A 254 2.18 2.21 4.28
C GLU A 254 1.91 3.71 4.44
N VAL A 255 2.82 4.40 5.14
CA VAL A 255 2.77 5.86 5.29
C VAL A 255 4.15 6.45 5.10
N GLY A 256 4.24 7.51 4.30
CA GLY A 256 5.48 8.21 4.07
C GLY A 256 5.32 9.55 3.37
N MET A 257 6.41 10.02 2.78
CA MET A 257 6.49 11.24 1.99
C MET A 257 7.18 10.94 0.65
N LEU A 258 6.52 11.29 -0.45
CA LEU A 258 7.07 11.21 -1.81
C LEU A 258 7.89 12.48 -2.12
N ASN A 259 9.02 12.32 -2.79
CA ASN A 259 9.95 13.42 -3.10
C ASN A 259 9.62 14.13 -4.42
N CYS A 260 8.36 14.48 -4.63
CA CYS A 260 7.86 15.13 -5.84
C CYS A 260 6.75 16.13 -5.50
N ALA A 261 6.47 17.06 -6.41
CA ALA A 261 5.46 18.12 -6.27
C ALA A 261 4.00 17.62 -6.08
N GLY A 262 3.77 16.30 -6.12
CA GLY A 262 2.45 15.69 -6.16
C GLY A 262 1.85 15.61 -7.57
N PRO A 263 0.90 14.70 -7.81
CA PRO A 263 0.24 14.58 -9.09
C PRO A 263 -0.67 15.80 -9.37
N THR A 264 -0.72 16.22 -10.63
CA THR A 264 -1.66 17.23 -11.14
C THR A 264 -2.59 16.58 -12.18
N GLU A 265 -3.63 17.29 -12.61
CA GLU A 265 -4.50 16.78 -13.70
C GLU A 265 -3.72 16.53 -15.00
N ASP A 266 -2.70 17.35 -15.27
CA ASP A 266 -1.87 17.25 -16.48
C ASP A 266 -0.66 16.31 -16.33
N ASP A 267 -0.23 16.06 -15.10
CA ASP A 267 0.84 15.12 -14.76
C ASP A 267 0.41 14.23 -13.59
N PRO A 268 -0.34 13.15 -13.85
CA PRO A 268 -0.88 12.28 -12.79
C PRO A 268 0.20 11.45 -12.10
N ILE A 269 1.47 11.63 -12.46
CA ILE A 269 2.58 10.81 -12.01
C ILE A 269 3.55 11.63 -11.17
N CYS A 270 3.95 11.06 -10.04
CA CYS A 270 5.03 11.59 -9.22
C CYS A 270 6.39 11.36 -9.90
N VAL A 271 7.04 12.45 -10.34
CA VAL A 271 8.43 12.44 -10.81
C VAL A 271 9.37 12.80 -9.63
N PRO A 272 10.31 11.93 -9.23
CA PRO A 272 11.24 12.24 -8.14
C PRO A 272 12.06 13.53 -8.36
N ASP A 273 12.35 14.24 -7.27
CA ASP A 273 13.07 15.53 -7.20
C ASP A 273 12.45 16.67 -8.02
N SER A 274 11.14 16.62 -8.27
CA SER A 274 10.40 17.63 -9.07
C SER A 274 9.81 18.79 -8.27
N GLY A 275 9.78 18.69 -6.94
CA GLY A 275 9.18 19.68 -6.05
C GLY A 275 10.10 20.84 -5.64
N GLU A 276 9.60 21.69 -4.74
CA GLU A 276 10.29 22.79 -4.07
C GLU A 276 11.38 22.30 -3.11
N PHE A 277 11.20 21.12 -2.50
CA PHE A 277 12.15 20.53 -1.55
C PHE A 277 12.74 19.21 -2.08
N PRO A 278 13.43 19.21 -3.23
CA PRO A 278 13.92 17.97 -3.84
C PRO A 278 14.89 17.25 -2.88
N ALA A 279 14.72 15.94 -2.75
CA ALA A 279 15.48 15.13 -1.79
C ALA A 279 17.00 15.23 -2.04
N LYS A 280 17.42 15.30 -3.30
CA LYS A 280 18.84 15.45 -3.67
C LYS A 280 19.55 16.67 -3.04
N ASP A 281 18.80 17.70 -2.66
CA ASP A 281 19.35 18.92 -2.06
C ASP A 281 19.36 18.86 -0.52
N GLY A 282 18.64 17.91 0.07
CA GLY A 282 18.56 17.70 1.51
C GLY A 282 19.69 16.82 2.06
N PRO A 283 20.12 17.03 3.32
CA PRO A 283 21.07 16.12 3.97
C PRO A 283 20.47 14.72 4.08
N ASN A 284 21.26 13.70 3.70
CA ASN A 284 20.85 12.29 3.69
C ASN A 284 19.55 12.02 2.89
N PHE A 285 19.21 12.88 1.93
CA PHE A 285 18.00 12.79 1.13
C PHE A 285 16.68 12.80 1.92
N SER A 286 16.68 13.37 3.13
CA SER A 286 15.49 13.50 3.98
C SER A 286 14.74 14.82 3.74
N CYS A 287 13.51 14.93 4.27
CA CYS A 287 12.80 16.21 4.27
C CYS A 287 13.55 17.23 5.15
N PRO A 288 13.96 18.37 4.59
CA PRO A 288 14.59 19.42 5.39
C PRO A 288 13.57 20.06 6.35
N PRO A 289 14.02 20.59 7.49
CA PRO A 289 13.18 21.44 8.32
C PRO A 289 12.67 22.66 7.55
N ASN A 290 11.37 22.93 7.63
CA ASN A 290 10.72 24.09 7.01
C ASN A 290 9.58 24.63 7.89
N ALA A 291 8.78 25.57 7.39
CA ALA A 291 7.71 26.19 8.15
C ALA A 291 6.58 25.21 8.56
N GLU A 292 6.28 24.22 7.71
CA GLU A 292 5.25 23.19 7.96
C GLU A 292 5.82 22.00 8.76
N LEU A 293 7.11 21.75 8.58
CA LEU A 293 7.86 20.64 9.18
C LEU A 293 9.06 21.17 9.97
N PRO A 294 8.85 21.80 11.14
CA PRO A 294 9.96 22.42 11.89
C PRO A 294 11.04 21.43 12.36
N ASN A 295 10.73 20.13 12.42
CA ASN A 295 11.67 19.05 12.73
C ASN A 295 11.75 18.03 11.57
N GLY A 296 11.57 18.48 10.32
CA GLY A 296 11.56 17.61 9.14
C GLY A 296 10.50 16.50 9.25
N LEU A 297 10.85 15.28 8.83
CA LEU A 297 9.95 14.12 8.86
C LEU A 297 9.38 13.82 10.26
N ALA A 298 10.10 14.12 11.34
CA ALA A 298 9.61 13.89 12.69
C ALA A 298 8.32 14.67 12.98
N SER A 299 8.18 15.89 12.44
CA SER A 299 6.93 16.67 12.55
C SER A 299 5.76 15.98 11.85
N PHE A 300 6.01 15.42 10.66
CA PHE A 300 4.98 14.71 9.88
C PHE A 300 4.53 13.43 10.59
N VAL A 301 5.48 12.60 11.04
CA VAL A 301 5.23 11.35 11.76
C VAL A 301 4.32 11.60 12.97
N LYS A 302 4.60 12.62 13.78
CA LYS A 302 3.78 12.91 14.97
C LYS A 302 2.36 13.26 14.58
N LYS A 303 2.21 14.23 13.67
CA LYS A 303 0.92 14.78 13.30
C LYS A 303 0.02 13.75 12.60
N ILE A 304 0.56 12.96 11.68
CA ILE A 304 -0.23 11.97 10.92
C ILE A 304 -0.75 10.84 11.83
N VAL A 305 0.08 10.38 12.78
CA VAL A 305 -0.33 9.35 13.75
C VAL A 305 -1.34 9.89 14.75
N GLU A 306 -1.20 11.14 15.19
CA GLU A 306 -2.21 11.80 16.04
C GLU A 306 -3.58 11.87 15.36
N ILE A 307 -3.63 12.19 14.06
CA ILE A 307 -4.86 12.15 13.26
C ILE A 307 -5.42 10.72 13.24
N ALA A 308 -4.59 9.72 12.93
CA ALA A 308 -5.01 8.31 12.89
C ALA A 308 -5.62 7.84 14.22
N ILE A 309 -5.05 8.26 15.35
CA ILE A 309 -5.55 7.95 16.70
C ILE A 309 -6.87 8.69 17.00
N GLY A 310 -7.01 9.93 16.53
CA GLY A 310 -8.12 10.81 16.84
C GLY A 310 -9.44 10.47 16.15
N VAL A 311 -9.40 9.88 14.95
CA VAL A 311 -10.61 9.61 14.15
C VAL A 311 -11.41 8.44 14.72
N LYS A 312 -12.70 8.69 14.95
CA LYS A 312 -13.69 7.72 15.45
C LYS A 312 -14.93 7.71 14.57
N THR A 313 -15.59 6.57 14.52
CA THR A 313 -16.95 6.45 13.98
C THR A 313 -17.94 7.28 14.81
N SER A 314 -19.14 7.51 14.27
CA SER A 314 -20.21 8.23 14.99
C SER A 314 -20.69 7.51 16.26
N ASP A 315 -20.46 6.19 16.37
CA ASP A 315 -20.70 5.39 17.58
C ASP A 315 -19.47 5.28 18.51
N GLY A 316 -18.38 6.00 18.22
CA GLY A 316 -17.21 6.16 19.09
C GLY A 316 -16.13 5.08 18.96
N ARG A 317 -16.25 4.13 18.03
CA ARG A 317 -15.20 3.13 17.75
C ARG A 317 -14.00 3.81 17.08
N PRO A 318 -12.75 3.51 17.48
CA PRO A 318 -11.57 3.96 16.75
C PRO A 318 -11.59 3.40 15.32
N VAL A 319 -11.32 4.24 14.31
CA VAL A 319 -11.31 3.78 12.92
C VAL A 319 -10.01 3.07 12.59
N VAL A 320 -8.85 3.66 12.88
CA VAL A 320 -7.55 3.04 12.59
C VAL A 320 -7.21 2.00 13.66
N LYS A 321 -6.88 0.78 13.22
CA LYS A 321 -6.55 -0.37 14.07
C LYS A 321 -5.09 -0.75 14.04
N SER A 322 -4.40 -0.37 12.98
CA SER A 322 -2.96 -0.59 12.82
C SER A 322 -2.39 0.51 11.93
N PHE A 323 -1.14 0.86 12.20
CA PHE A 323 -0.36 1.83 11.46
C PHE A 323 1.06 1.31 11.29
N ALA A 324 1.62 1.42 10.09
CA ALA A 324 3.03 1.18 9.84
C ALA A 324 3.62 2.29 8.97
N TRP A 325 4.81 2.72 9.38
CA TRP A 325 5.63 3.68 8.65
C TRP A 325 6.44 2.95 7.56
N PHE A 326 6.51 3.56 6.37
CA PHE A 326 7.32 3.04 5.28
C PHE A 326 8.81 3.36 5.53
N ASN A 327 9.55 2.37 5.99
CA ASN A 327 10.91 2.52 6.55
C ASN A 327 12.01 2.18 5.54
N GLN A 328 12.01 2.83 4.37
CA GLN A 328 12.98 2.59 3.29
C GLN A 328 13.70 3.87 2.86
N ASP A 329 14.85 3.72 2.20
CA ASP A 329 15.65 4.83 1.67
C ASP A 329 15.30 5.07 0.20
N ARG A 330 14.48 6.09 -0.07
CA ARG A 330 14.11 6.56 -1.42
C ARG A 330 13.49 5.51 -2.34
N GLU A 331 13.04 4.40 -1.78
CA GLU A 331 12.33 3.38 -2.52
C GLU A 331 10.97 3.93 -2.99
N GLY A 332 10.58 3.64 -4.22
CA GLY A 332 9.31 4.11 -4.77
C GLY A 332 9.20 5.63 -4.96
N GLY A 333 10.32 6.37 -5.11
CA GLY A 333 10.28 7.82 -5.27
C GLY A 333 9.96 8.57 -3.96
N THR A 334 10.35 7.98 -2.83
CA THR A 334 10.21 8.59 -1.52
C THR A 334 11.42 9.44 -1.14
N TYR A 335 11.32 10.20 -0.06
CA TYR A 335 12.50 10.66 0.67
C TYR A 335 13.23 9.48 1.33
N ASN A 336 14.37 9.73 1.99
CA ASN A 336 14.90 8.76 2.94
C ASN A 336 13.99 8.71 4.18
N LEU A 337 13.16 7.68 4.28
CA LEU A 337 12.17 7.48 5.34
C LEU A 337 12.66 6.53 6.42
N ARG A 338 13.95 6.17 6.43
CA ARG A 338 14.52 5.31 7.46
C ARG A 338 14.36 5.94 8.85
N LEU A 339 14.01 5.13 9.83
CA LEU A 339 13.90 5.48 11.26
C LEU A 339 15.23 5.30 12.01
N PHE A 340 16.26 4.83 11.31
CA PHE A 340 17.59 4.58 11.83
C PHE A 340 18.64 5.24 10.95
N ASN A 341 19.72 5.70 11.58
CA ASN A 341 20.93 6.14 10.88
C ASN A 341 21.72 4.93 10.37
N ASP A 342 22.74 5.19 9.53
CA ASP A 342 23.60 4.13 8.97
C ASP A 342 24.40 3.36 10.04
N ASP A 343 24.62 3.96 11.22
CA ASP A 343 25.27 3.32 12.37
C ASP A 343 24.32 2.45 13.22
N GLY A 344 23.04 2.38 12.83
CA GLY A 344 21.99 1.63 13.53
C GLY A 344 21.36 2.37 14.71
N SER A 345 21.78 3.60 15.02
CA SER A 345 21.11 4.43 16.02
C SER A 345 19.73 4.90 15.51
N VAL A 346 18.77 5.06 16.42
CA VAL A 346 17.45 5.64 16.09
C VAL A 346 17.64 7.12 15.76
N ASN A 347 17.01 7.60 14.69
CA ASN A 347 17.04 9.02 14.30
C ASN A 347 15.80 9.78 14.80
N GLU A 348 15.73 11.09 14.53
CA GLU A 348 14.63 11.93 15.01
C GLU A 348 13.23 11.47 14.56
N ALA A 349 13.10 10.96 13.32
CA ALA A 349 11.84 10.39 12.83
C ALA A 349 11.50 9.08 13.57
N GLY A 350 12.51 8.25 13.84
CA GLY A 350 12.38 7.04 14.66
C GLY A 350 11.95 7.32 16.10
N GLU A 351 12.56 8.33 16.74
CA GLU A 351 12.18 8.77 18.09
C GLU A 351 10.72 9.26 18.10
N ALA A 352 10.34 10.09 17.13
CA ALA A 352 8.97 10.55 16.96
C ALA A 352 7.99 9.38 16.78
N TYR A 353 8.33 8.40 15.94
CA TYR A 353 7.50 7.22 15.71
C TYR A 353 7.33 6.37 16.98
N MET A 354 8.40 6.17 17.74
CA MET A 354 8.37 5.48 19.02
C MET A 354 7.49 6.20 20.04
N GLU A 355 7.62 7.53 20.15
CA GLU A 355 6.83 8.36 21.06
C GLU A 355 5.33 8.23 20.77
N VAL A 356 4.91 8.42 19.52
CA VAL A 356 3.48 8.33 19.17
C VAL A 356 2.92 6.91 19.28
N CYS A 357 3.73 5.87 19.01
CA CYS A 357 3.32 4.48 19.24
C CYS A 357 3.09 4.18 20.73
N GLN A 358 3.92 4.75 21.61
CA GLN A 358 3.72 4.64 23.06
C GLN A 358 2.43 5.34 23.50
N ASN A 359 2.16 6.54 22.96
CA ASN A 359 0.91 7.27 23.21
C ASN A 359 -0.32 6.52 22.68
N TRP A 360 -0.23 5.89 21.51
CA TRP A 360 -1.33 5.06 21.00
C TRP A 360 -1.64 3.91 21.98
N LYS A 361 -0.60 3.21 22.46
CA LYS A 361 -0.78 2.09 23.39
C LYS A 361 -1.48 2.49 24.69
N THR A 362 -1.31 3.72 25.17
CA THR A 362 -2.01 4.20 26.38
C THR A 362 -3.47 4.53 26.10
N LEU A 363 -3.79 5.04 24.90
CA LEU A 363 -5.14 5.42 24.48
C LEU A 363 -5.99 4.24 23.95
N ALA A 364 -5.35 3.15 23.51
CA ALA A 364 -6.01 1.94 23.00
C ALA A 364 -6.43 0.96 24.10
N ARG A 365 -6.17 1.27 25.37
CA ARG A 365 -6.67 0.55 26.54
C ARG A 365 -7.99 1.16 27.00
#